data_AF-A0A4U0SIN5-F1
#
_entry.id   AF-A0A4U0SIN5-F1
#
_cell.length_a   1.000
_cell.length_b   1.000
_cell.length_c   1.000
_cell.angle_alpha   90.00
_cell.angle_beta   90.00
_cell.angle_gamma   90.00
#
_symmetry.space_group_name_H-M   'P 1'
#
loop_
_entity.id
_entity.type
_entity.pdbx_description
1 polymer ?
#
loop_
_entity_poly.entity_id
_entity_poly.type
_entity_poly.pdbx_seq_one_letter_code
_entity_poly.pdbx_strand_id
1 'polypeptide(L)'
;MELTIEVLDHIGAFLDDRTPSFETWLEWKLDGITPGIRRNVEHWIRLLHDGGPRSKPRDEATVWNYLNRIRPVLIDWSSRYDHLREVTRDDVLAQLDALNGSQRQHTLIVLRSLFGRAKKNGTIFKNPTGRIRVGQREHGIIQPLEPEHIDNSVAAVAKPADRLVLALAAVHAARSDEQVIAAGSLLRALHDATSGSDLVGRFPVVCHHDPGPNNTIFRNGTPAAFIDFDTAAPGSPLEDLAYMAWIL
;
A
#
# COMPACT_ATOMS: atom_id res chain seq x y z
N MET A 1 -12.20 19.85 -11.44
CA MET A 1 -12.69 18.68 -12.21
C MET A 1 -14.19 18.44 -11.99
N GLU A 2 -14.94 19.45 -11.54
CA GLU A 2 -16.34 19.33 -11.05
C GLU A 2 -17.36 19.76 -12.13
N LEU A 3 -17.01 20.77 -12.93
CA LEU A 3 -17.88 21.37 -13.95
C LEU A 3 -18.22 20.47 -15.15
N THR A 4 -17.42 19.46 -15.45
CA THR A 4 -17.63 18.60 -16.63
C THR A 4 -18.65 17.50 -16.37
N ILE A 5 -18.74 17.01 -15.12
CA ILE A 5 -19.63 15.93 -14.74
C ILE A 5 -21.08 16.44 -14.61
N GLU A 6 -21.27 17.61 -13.99
CA GLU A 6 -22.59 18.24 -13.87
C GLU A 6 -23.23 18.56 -15.23
N VAL A 7 -22.43 18.96 -16.22
CA VAL A 7 -22.92 19.25 -17.58
C VAL A 7 -23.36 17.99 -18.32
N LEU A 8 -22.70 16.85 -18.10
CA LEU A 8 -23.01 15.57 -18.75
C LEU A 8 -24.24 14.89 -18.11
N ASP A 9 -24.43 15.06 -16.80
CA ASP A 9 -25.61 14.60 -16.07
C ASP A 9 -26.87 15.39 -16.49
N HIS A 10 -26.74 16.72 -16.67
CA HIS A 10 -27.84 17.60 -17.05
C HIS A 10 -28.45 17.31 -18.44
N ILE A 11 -27.65 16.78 -19.37
CA ILE A 11 -28.10 16.45 -20.74
C ILE A 11 -28.54 14.99 -20.89
N GLY A 12 -28.58 14.21 -19.80
CA GLY A 12 -28.99 12.81 -19.80
C GLY A 12 -28.07 11.89 -20.61
N ALA A 13 -26.84 12.33 -20.91
CA ALA A 13 -25.87 11.61 -21.73
C ALA A 13 -24.77 10.93 -20.89
N PHE A 14 -24.89 10.98 -19.56
CA PHE A 14 -23.97 10.30 -18.65
C PHE A 14 -24.47 8.89 -18.34
N LEU A 15 -23.95 7.92 -19.09
CA LEU A 15 -23.96 6.50 -18.72
C LEU A 15 -22.54 6.15 -18.26
N ASP A 16 -22.28 6.19 -16.95
CA ASP A 16 -21.04 5.67 -16.39
C ASP A 16 -21.14 4.14 -16.27
N ASP A 17 -20.80 3.45 -17.35
CA ASP A 17 -20.77 1.98 -17.44
C ASP A 17 -19.46 1.38 -16.92
N ARG A 18 -18.55 2.23 -16.41
CA ARG A 18 -17.28 1.77 -15.85
C ARG A 18 -17.53 1.10 -14.52
N THR A 19 -17.15 -0.17 -14.40
CA THR A 19 -17.02 -0.81 -13.08
C THR A 19 -16.03 0.04 -12.26
N PRO A 20 -16.40 0.56 -11.07
CA PRO A 20 -15.51 1.42 -10.29
C PRO A 20 -14.15 0.73 -10.11
N SER A 21 -13.05 1.50 -10.22
CA SER A 21 -11.67 0.99 -10.08
C SER A 21 -11.52 0.11 -8.84
N PHE A 22 -12.18 0.51 -7.75
CA PHE A 22 -12.23 -0.21 -6.48
C PHE A 22 -12.85 -1.61 -6.58
N GLU A 23 -13.99 -1.78 -7.25
CA GLU A 23 -14.65 -3.08 -7.39
C GLU A 23 -13.78 -4.06 -8.16
N THR A 24 -13.23 -3.57 -9.27
CA THR A 24 -12.37 -4.33 -10.18
C THR A 24 -11.05 -4.73 -9.50
N TRP A 25 -10.51 -3.84 -8.67
CA TRP A 25 -9.34 -4.10 -7.81
C TRP A 25 -9.67 -5.10 -6.71
N LEU A 26 -10.78 -4.93 -5.99
CA LEU A 26 -11.17 -5.76 -4.86
C LEU A 26 -11.44 -7.20 -5.30
N GLU A 27 -12.19 -7.39 -6.39
CA GLU A 27 -12.47 -8.69 -6.99
C GLU A 27 -11.18 -9.46 -7.29
N TRP A 28 -10.21 -8.77 -7.90
CA TRP A 28 -8.93 -9.34 -8.25
C TRP A 28 -8.05 -9.62 -7.02
N LYS A 29 -7.99 -8.70 -6.04
CA LYS A 29 -7.21 -8.95 -4.82
C LYS A 29 -7.79 -10.07 -3.96
N LEU A 30 -9.09 -10.34 -4.06
CA LEU A 30 -9.76 -11.45 -3.38
C LEU A 30 -9.70 -12.77 -4.15
N ASP A 31 -9.09 -12.79 -5.33
CA ASP A 31 -8.86 -14.01 -6.08
C ASP A 31 -7.94 -14.98 -5.30
N GLY A 32 -8.28 -16.27 -5.34
CA GLY A 32 -7.62 -17.33 -4.58
C GLY A 32 -7.99 -17.42 -3.09
N ILE A 33 -8.87 -16.56 -2.58
CA ILE A 33 -9.33 -16.61 -1.17
C ILE A 33 -10.63 -17.43 -1.06
N THR A 34 -10.71 -18.33 -0.08
CA THR A 34 -11.90 -19.18 0.12
C THR A 34 -13.15 -18.35 0.36
N PRO A 35 -14.35 -18.77 -0.12
CA PRO A 35 -15.56 -17.95 -0.08
C PRO A 35 -15.92 -17.43 1.32
N GLY A 36 -15.64 -18.21 2.36
CA GLY A 36 -15.93 -17.82 3.74
C GLY A 36 -14.96 -16.78 4.31
N ILE A 37 -13.66 -16.87 4.00
CA ILE A 37 -12.69 -15.81 4.33
C ILE A 37 -13.00 -14.57 3.49
N ARG A 38 -13.20 -14.74 2.19
CA ARG A 38 -13.49 -13.68 1.22
C ARG A 38 -14.62 -12.76 1.68
N ARG A 39 -15.77 -13.32 2.07
CA ARG A 39 -16.92 -12.53 2.57
C ARG A 39 -16.56 -11.62 3.74
N ASN A 40 -15.71 -12.08 4.67
CA ASN A 40 -15.31 -11.29 5.82
C ASN A 40 -14.33 -10.18 5.43
N VAL A 41 -13.37 -10.49 4.56
CA VAL A 41 -12.37 -9.53 4.08
C VAL A 41 -13.03 -8.47 3.22
N GLU A 42 -13.92 -8.86 2.32
CA GLU A 42 -14.67 -7.94 1.45
C GLU A 42 -15.51 -6.96 2.29
N HIS A 43 -16.28 -7.46 3.25
CA HIS A 43 -17.06 -6.60 4.14
C HIS A 43 -16.17 -5.64 4.95
N TRP A 44 -15.01 -6.12 5.39
CA TRP A 44 -14.05 -5.29 6.12
C TRP A 44 -13.44 -4.20 5.24
N ILE A 45 -13.02 -4.52 4.02
CA ILE A 45 -12.41 -3.59 3.08
C ILE A 45 -13.42 -2.52 2.62
N ARG A 46 -14.63 -2.93 2.26
CA ARG A 46 -15.71 -1.99 1.91
C ARG A 46 -16.01 -1.02 3.05
N LEU A 47 -16.07 -1.51 4.29
CA LEU A 47 -16.26 -0.63 5.44
C LEU A 47 -15.09 0.34 5.64
N LEU A 48 -13.85 -0.08 5.40
CA LEU A 48 -12.71 0.83 5.50
C LEU A 48 -12.78 1.91 4.41
N HIS A 49 -13.17 1.53 3.19
CA HIS A 49 -13.32 2.43 2.05
C HIS A 49 -14.48 3.41 2.24
N ASP A 50 -15.70 2.91 2.44
CA ASP A 50 -16.92 3.72 2.50
C ASP A 50 -17.18 4.36 3.87
N GLY A 51 -16.45 3.89 4.89
CA GLY A 51 -16.79 4.18 6.27
C GLY A 51 -18.04 3.45 6.73
N GLY A 52 -18.58 3.87 7.87
CA GLY A 52 -19.80 3.31 8.43
C GLY A 52 -20.44 4.24 9.44
N PRO A 53 -21.53 3.82 10.12
CA PRO A 53 -22.34 4.71 10.96
C PRO A 53 -21.58 5.44 12.08
N ARG A 54 -20.40 4.93 12.48
CA ARG A 54 -19.55 5.51 13.53
C ARG A 54 -18.07 5.58 13.13
N SER A 55 -17.76 5.49 11.84
CA SER A 55 -16.39 5.48 11.33
C SER A 55 -16.32 6.21 10.00
N LYS A 56 -15.40 7.17 9.89
CA LYS A 56 -15.16 7.85 8.62
C LYS A 56 -14.47 6.88 7.62
N PRO A 57 -14.69 7.10 6.30
CA PRO A 57 -13.84 6.55 5.25
C PRO A 57 -12.36 6.67 5.58
N ARG A 58 -11.59 5.65 5.23
CA ARG A 58 -10.13 5.73 5.17
C ARG A 58 -9.71 6.24 3.81
N ASP A 59 -8.54 6.83 3.79
CA ASP A 59 -7.85 7.13 2.55
C ASP A 59 -7.67 5.85 1.71
N GLU A 60 -7.88 5.96 0.40
CA GLU A 60 -7.90 4.82 -0.52
C GLU A 60 -6.57 4.05 -0.49
N ALA A 61 -5.44 4.77 -0.42
CA ALA A 61 -4.12 4.13 -0.32
C ALA A 61 -3.99 3.34 0.98
N THR A 62 -4.60 3.80 2.09
CA THR A 62 -4.62 3.03 3.35
C THR A 62 -5.39 1.72 3.20
N VAL A 63 -6.53 1.74 2.51
CA VAL A 63 -7.35 0.54 2.28
C VAL A 63 -6.59 -0.48 1.44
N TRP A 64 -5.94 -0.01 0.38
CA TRP A 64 -5.11 -0.84 -0.48
C TRP A 64 -3.92 -1.45 0.26
N ASN A 65 -3.18 -0.62 1.00
CA ASN A 65 -2.03 -1.06 1.79
C ASN A 65 -2.41 -2.11 2.82
N TYR A 66 -3.60 -1.97 3.43
CA TYR A 66 -4.11 -2.96 4.37
C TYR A 66 -4.37 -4.30 3.68
N LEU A 67 -5.10 -4.33 2.56
CA LEU A 67 -5.38 -5.59 1.87
C LEU A 67 -4.09 -6.23 1.33
N ASN A 68 -3.22 -5.45 0.68
CA ASN A 68 -1.95 -5.94 0.15
C ASN A 68 -1.08 -6.56 1.24
N ARG A 69 -0.97 -5.92 2.42
CA ARG A 69 -0.13 -6.41 3.52
C ARG A 69 -0.53 -7.80 4.01
N ILE A 70 -1.82 -8.11 4.06
CA ILE A 70 -2.29 -9.40 4.60
C ILE A 70 -2.74 -10.39 3.53
N ARG A 71 -2.73 -10.02 2.23
CA ARG A 71 -3.17 -10.92 1.15
C ARG A 71 -2.39 -12.25 1.13
N PRO A 72 -1.05 -12.30 1.24
CA PRO A 72 -0.33 -13.57 1.30
C PRO A 72 -0.78 -14.45 2.47
N VAL A 73 -1.03 -13.83 3.64
CA VAL A 73 -1.55 -14.50 4.83
C VAL A 73 -2.94 -15.09 4.59
N LEU A 74 -3.80 -14.36 3.90
CA LEU A 74 -5.16 -14.81 3.56
C LEU A 74 -5.15 -15.97 2.56
N ILE A 75 -4.21 -15.99 1.61
CA ILE A 75 -4.00 -17.10 0.67
C ILE A 75 -3.50 -18.34 1.41
N ASP A 76 -2.48 -18.20 2.28
CA ASP A 76 -2.00 -19.30 3.13
C ASP A 76 -3.15 -19.91 3.94
N TRP A 77 -3.93 -19.07 4.63
CA TRP A 77 -5.06 -19.56 5.42
C TRP A 77 -6.16 -20.17 4.56
N SER A 78 -6.39 -19.65 3.36
CA SER A 78 -7.37 -20.22 2.41
C SER A 78 -6.97 -21.61 1.92
N SER A 79 -5.67 -21.98 1.97
CA SER A 79 -5.24 -23.34 1.69
C SER A 79 -5.58 -24.35 2.82
N ARG A 80 -5.92 -23.85 4.01
CA ARG A 80 -6.14 -24.65 5.23
C ARG A 80 -7.56 -24.56 5.78
N TYR A 81 -8.25 -23.45 5.54
CA TYR A 81 -9.52 -23.11 6.17
C TYR A 81 -10.50 -22.46 5.19
N ASP A 82 -11.79 -22.72 5.40
CA ASP A 82 -12.86 -22.06 4.64
C ASP A 82 -13.29 -20.73 5.28
N HIS A 83 -13.06 -20.55 6.58
CA HIS A 83 -13.56 -19.42 7.35
C HIS A 83 -12.53 -18.82 8.33
N LEU A 84 -12.55 -17.49 8.48
CA LEU A 84 -11.73 -16.78 9.50
C LEU A 84 -12.00 -17.23 10.94
N ARG A 85 -13.14 -17.88 11.23
CA ARG A 85 -13.45 -18.39 12.58
C ARG A 85 -12.57 -19.58 12.99
N GLU A 86 -11.95 -20.23 12.02
CA GLU A 86 -11.07 -21.39 12.22
C GLU A 86 -9.64 -20.97 12.53
N VAL A 87 -9.25 -19.76 12.11
CA VAL A 87 -7.91 -19.20 12.36
C VAL A 87 -7.68 -19.01 13.85
N THR A 88 -6.62 -19.64 14.36
CA THR A 88 -6.26 -19.63 15.78
C THR A 88 -5.25 -18.55 16.12
N ARG A 89 -4.95 -18.40 17.41
CA ARG A 89 -3.87 -17.50 17.85
C ARG A 89 -2.50 -17.98 17.35
N ASP A 90 -2.31 -19.30 17.30
CA ASP A 90 -1.03 -19.89 16.92
C ASP A 90 -0.77 -19.72 15.42
N ASP A 91 -1.83 -19.75 14.60
CA ASP A 91 -1.74 -19.38 13.18
C ASP A 91 -1.27 -17.93 12.98
N VAL A 92 -1.80 -17.01 13.79
CA VAL A 92 -1.37 -15.61 13.73
C VAL A 92 0.08 -15.46 14.19
N LEU A 93 0.50 -16.19 15.22
CA LEU A 93 1.89 -16.16 15.69
C LEU A 93 2.85 -16.73 14.65
N ALA A 94 2.52 -17.86 14.03
CA ALA A 94 3.33 -18.47 12.97
C ALA A 94 3.58 -17.49 11.80
N GLN A 95 2.57 -16.71 11.42
CA GLN A 95 2.70 -15.67 10.38
C GLN A 95 3.56 -14.49 10.84
N LEU A 96 3.49 -14.11 12.12
CA LEU A 96 4.27 -13.01 12.66
C LEU A 96 5.72 -13.37 12.98
N ASP A 97 6.02 -14.65 13.21
CA ASP A 97 7.37 -15.12 13.53
C ASP A 97 8.30 -15.09 12.31
N ALA A 98 7.73 -15.12 11.10
CA ALA A 98 8.46 -14.91 9.85
C ALA A 98 8.80 -13.42 9.57
N LEU A 99 8.25 -12.49 10.35
CA LEU A 99 8.34 -11.05 10.09
C LEU A 99 9.10 -10.33 11.21
N ASN A 100 9.79 -9.25 10.86
CA ASN A 100 10.56 -8.45 11.80
C ASN A 100 10.17 -6.96 11.76
N GLY A 101 10.52 -6.23 12.82
CA GLY A 101 10.42 -4.76 12.87
C GLY A 101 9.05 -4.19 12.47
N SER A 102 9.06 -3.21 11.57
CA SER A 102 7.87 -2.49 11.10
C SER A 102 6.88 -3.39 10.37
N GLN A 103 7.35 -4.37 9.59
CA GLN A 103 6.49 -5.29 8.84
C GLN A 103 5.66 -6.17 9.79
N ARG A 104 6.28 -6.73 10.83
CA ARG A 104 5.59 -7.51 11.86
C ARG A 104 4.52 -6.67 12.57
N GLN A 105 4.88 -5.44 12.96
CA GLN A 105 3.98 -4.52 13.64
C GLN A 105 2.78 -4.16 12.77
N HIS A 106 3.03 -3.75 11.52
CA HIS A 106 1.99 -3.35 10.59
C HIS A 106 1.06 -4.52 10.27
N THR A 107 1.60 -5.70 10.00
CA THR A 107 0.82 -6.93 9.77
C THR A 107 -0.12 -7.22 10.94
N LEU A 108 0.37 -7.17 12.18
CA LEU A 108 -0.48 -7.39 13.36
C LEU A 108 -1.54 -6.29 13.53
N ILE A 109 -1.24 -5.03 13.20
CA ILE A 109 -2.23 -3.93 13.22
C ILE A 109 -3.35 -4.20 12.23
N VAL A 110 -3.01 -4.59 10.99
CA VAL A 110 -3.98 -4.87 9.93
C VAL A 110 -4.82 -6.10 10.28
N LEU A 111 -4.20 -7.21 10.72
CA LEU A 111 -4.91 -8.40 11.18
C LEU A 111 -5.85 -8.08 12.34
N ARG A 112 -5.41 -7.24 13.30
CA ARG A 112 -6.28 -6.81 14.41
C ARG A 112 -7.46 -5.98 13.93
N SER A 113 -7.30 -5.17 12.89
CA SER A 113 -8.40 -4.43 12.24
C SER A 113 -9.43 -5.40 11.65
N LEU A 114 -8.98 -6.39 10.86
CA LEU A 114 -9.83 -7.41 10.26
C LEU A 114 -10.59 -8.24 11.31
N PHE A 115 -9.87 -8.90 12.22
CA PHE A 115 -10.48 -9.76 13.24
C PHE A 115 -11.29 -8.96 14.26
N GLY A 116 -10.89 -7.72 14.56
CA GLY A 116 -11.69 -6.80 15.36
C GLY A 116 -13.04 -6.53 14.72
N ARG A 117 -13.06 -6.31 13.40
CA ARG A 117 -14.31 -6.08 12.67
C ARG A 117 -15.16 -7.34 12.54
N ALA A 118 -14.55 -8.47 12.18
CA ALA A 118 -15.25 -9.75 12.10
C ALA A 118 -15.91 -10.12 13.44
N LYS A 119 -15.22 -9.87 14.57
CA LYS A 119 -15.79 -10.09 15.90
C LYS A 119 -16.98 -9.16 16.17
N LYS A 120 -16.86 -7.87 15.82
CA LYS A 120 -17.93 -6.88 16.02
C LYS A 120 -19.20 -7.22 15.23
N ASN A 121 -19.04 -7.84 14.06
CA ASN A 121 -20.15 -8.28 13.21
C ASN A 121 -20.67 -9.69 13.54
N GLY A 122 -20.12 -10.36 14.55
CA GLY A 122 -20.54 -11.70 14.95
C GLY A 122 -20.12 -12.83 14.00
N THR A 123 -19.27 -12.57 13.01
CA THR A 123 -18.80 -13.60 12.08
C THR A 123 -17.69 -14.48 12.67
N ILE A 124 -17.05 -14.01 13.74
CA ILE A 124 -16.19 -14.82 14.61
C ILE A 124 -16.57 -14.57 16.07
N PHE A 125 -16.32 -15.55 16.94
CA PHE A 125 -16.59 -15.43 18.37
C PHE A 125 -15.37 -14.97 19.18
N LYS A 126 -14.18 -15.46 18.80
CA LYS A 126 -12.91 -15.16 19.46
C LYS A 126 -12.01 -14.39 18.50
N ASN A 127 -11.40 -13.31 18.98
CA ASN A 127 -10.40 -12.58 18.21
C ASN A 127 -9.00 -13.20 18.47
N PRO A 128 -8.36 -13.87 17.48
CA PRO A 128 -7.06 -14.50 17.66
C PRO A 128 -5.93 -13.49 17.94
N THR A 129 -6.09 -12.22 17.57
CA THR A 129 -5.08 -11.16 17.79
C THR A 129 -5.14 -10.51 19.17
N GLY A 130 -6.17 -10.81 19.98
CA GLY A 130 -6.55 -10.01 21.17
C GLY A 130 -5.54 -9.96 22.32
N ARG A 131 -4.48 -10.76 22.29
CA ARG A 131 -3.43 -10.82 23.33
C ARG A 131 -2.01 -10.87 22.76
N ILE A 132 -1.85 -10.54 21.49
CA ILE A 132 -0.54 -10.49 20.84
C ILE A 132 -0.02 -9.06 20.96
N ARG A 133 1.17 -8.88 21.54
CA ARG A 133 1.80 -7.56 21.68
C ARG A 133 2.33 -7.08 20.33
N VAL A 134 2.03 -5.82 19.99
CA VAL A 134 2.58 -5.16 18.79
C VAL A 134 4.08 -4.93 18.95
N GLY A 135 4.53 -4.62 20.16
CA GLY A 135 5.89 -4.14 20.41
C GLY A 135 5.95 -2.62 20.35
N GLN A 136 6.98 -2.02 20.93
CA GLN A 136 7.25 -0.59 20.79
C GLN A 136 8.04 -0.34 19.51
N ARG A 137 7.72 0.76 18.83
CA ARG A 137 8.51 1.27 17.72
C ARG A 137 9.66 2.08 18.30
N GLU A 138 10.88 1.55 18.22
CA GLU A 138 12.07 2.40 18.36
C GLU A 138 12.07 3.34 17.15
N HIS A 139 11.67 4.58 17.38
CA HIS A 139 11.80 5.59 16.34
C HIS A 139 13.29 5.87 16.20
N GLY A 140 13.87 5.54 15.04
CA GLY A 140 15.18 6.06 14.69
C GLY A 140 15.12 7.58 14.82
N ILE A 141 16.04 8.16 15.59
CA ILE A 141 16.12 9.61 15.74
C ILE A 141 16.45 10.16 14.35
N ILE A 142 15.53 10.94 13.79
CA ILE A 142 15.78 11.68 12.55
C ILE A 142 16.84 12.73 12.90
N GLN A 143 18.04 12.57 12.35
CA GLN A 143 19.10 13.54 12.54
C GLN A 143 18.83 14.76 11.64
N PRO A 144 18.84 15.99 12.18
CA PRO A 144 18.68 17.19 11.37
C PRO A 144 19.79 17.32 10.33
N LEU A 145 19.46 17.83 9.14
CA LEU A 145 20.49 18.31 8.21
C LEU A 145 21.13 19.58 8.77
N GLU A 146 22.46 19.64 8.77
CA GLU A 146 23.20 20.85 9.14
C GLU A 146 22.95 21.97 8.12
N PRO A 147 22.88 23.25 8.55
CA PRO A 147 22.55 24.40 7.68
C PRO A 147 23.46 24.52 6.44
N GLU A 148 24.73 24.18 6.60
CA GLU A 148 25.72 24.20 5.52
C GLU A 148 25.39 23.23 4.36
N HIS A 149 24.75 22.10 4.64
CA HIS A 149 24.32 21.15 3.60
C HIS A 149 23.09 21.66 2.84
N ILE A 150 22.23 22.45 3.49
CA ILE A 150 21.05 23.06 2.87
C ILE A 150 21.50 24.16 1.90
N ASP A 151 22.39 25.05 2.34
CA ASP A 151 22.87 26.17 1.53
C ASP A 151 23.62 25.69 0.28
N ASN A 152 24.45 24.65 0.43
CA ASN A 152 25.15 24.04 -0.69
C ASN A 152 24.20 23.38 -1.69
N SER A 153 23.11 22.76 -1.22
CA SER A 153 22.10 22.13 -2.08
C SER A 153 21.30 23.18 -2.85
N VAL A 154 20.93 24.31 -2.22
CA VAL A 154 20.22 25.42 -2.89
C VAL A 154 21.11 26.08 -3.94
N ALA A 155 22.40 26.28 -3.64
CA ALA A 155 23.35 26.90 -4.56
C ALA A 155 23.66 26.03 -5.79
N ALA A 156 23.63 24.70 -5.65
CA ALA A 156 23.92 23.75 -6.72
C ALA A 156 22.83 23.69 -7.81
N VAL A 157 21.62 24.18 -7.53
CA VAL A 157 20.44 23.93 -8.36
C VAL A 157 20.01 25.16 -9.17
N ALA A 158 20.35 25.16 -10.46
CA ALA A 158 20.16 26.30 -11.36
C ALA A 158 18.86 26.27 -12.18
N LYS A 159 18.28 25.09 -12.44
CA LYS A 159 17.10 24.95 -13.32
C LYS A 159 15.79 25.02 -12.51
N PRO A 160 14.71 25.61 -13.06
CA PRO A 160 13.42 25.72 -12.35
C PRO A 160 12.79 24.39 -11.92
N ALA A 161 12.93 23.32 -12.72
CA ALA A 161 12.41 21.99 -12.40
C ALA A 161 13.14 21.37 -11.19
N ASP A 162 14.47 21.51 -11.15
CA ASP A 162 15.29 20.96 -10.08
C ASP A 162 15.05 21.74 -8.76
N ARG A 163 14.79 23.05 -8.82
CA ARG A 163 14.40 23.84 -7.64
C ARG A 163 13.05 23.42 -7.06
N LEU A 164 12.12 23.00 -7.94
CA LEU A 164 10.83 22.45 -7.52
C LEU A 164 11.02 21.09 -6.84
N VAL A 165 11.89 20.22 -7.37
CA VAL A 165 12.25 18.94 -6.75
C VAL A 165 12.92 19.16 -5.39
N LEU A 166 13.89 20.07 -5.29
CA LEU A 166 14.56 20.42 -4.04
C LEU A 166 13.57 20.99 -3.02
N ALA A 167 12.64 21.85 -3.44
CA ALA A 167 11.60 22.39 -2.57
C ALA A 167 10.64 21.29 -2.07
N LEU A 168 10.29 20.33 -2.93
CA LEU A 168 9.46 19.18 -2.55
C LEU A 168 10.21 18.25 -1.60
N ALA A 169 11.49 17.96 -1.83
CA ALA A 169 12.32 17.16 -0.95
C ALA A 169 12.54 17.84 0.41
N ALA A 170 12.88 19.14 0.42
CA ALA A 170 13.10 19.92 1.64
C ALA A 170 11.83 20.07 2.50
N VAL A 171 10.64 20.07 1.88
CA VAL A 171 9.35 20.18 2.57
C VAL A 171 8.78 18.81 2.95
N HIS A 172 9.07 17.74 2.19
CA HIS A 172 8.39 16.46 2.36
C HIS A 172 9.25 15.30 2.89
N ALA A 173 10.56 15.23 2.65
CA ALA A 173 11.44 14.29 3.35
C ALA A 173 12.94 14.43 3.01
N ALA A 174 13.78 14.24 4.02
CA ALA A 174 15.25 14.29 3.97
C ALA A 174 15.88 13.16 3.11
N ARG A 175 15.75 13.25 1.79
CA ARG A 175 16.50 12.50 0.79
C ARG A 175 17.10 13.49 -0.20
N SER A 176 18.31 13.20 -0.66
CA SER A 176 18.93 14.02 -1.72
C SER A 176 18.18 13.85 -3.04
N ASP A 177 18.18 14.87 -3.88
CA ASP A 177 17.58 14.82 -5.22
C ASP A 177 18.07 13.60 -6.02
N GLU A 178 19.35 13.26 -5.89
CA GLU A 178 19.94 12.08 -6.52
C GLU A 178 19.27 10.76 -6.09
N GLN A 179 18.94 10.62 -4.81
CA GLN A 179 18.24 9.44 -4.29
C GLN A 179 16.79 9.37 -4.79
N VAL A 180 16.09 10.50 -4.83
CA VAL A 180 14.71 10.57 -5.35
C VAL A 180 14.68 10.25 -6.84
N ILE A 181 15.60 10.82 -7.61
CA ILE A 181 15.73 10.55 -9.04
C ILE A 181 16.07 9.08 -9.29
N ALA A 182 16.99 8.51 -8.52
CA ALA A 182 17.36 7.10 -8.64
C ALA A 182 16.18 6.16 -8.30
N ALA A 183 15.44 6.45 -7.22
CA ALA A 183 14.24 5.67 -6.86
C ALA A 183 13.14 5.78 -7.93
N GLY A 184 12.87 6.99 -8.43
CA GLY A 184 11.93 7.22 -9.53
C GLY A 184 12.35 6.52 -10.83
N SER A 185 13.65 6.49 -11.11
CA SER A 185 14.20 5.81 -12.29
C SER A 185 14.07 4.29 -12.18
N LEU A 186 14.30 3.71 -11.00
CA LEU A 186 14.07 2.29 -10.77
C LEU A 186 12.59 1.93 -10.91
N LEU A 187 11.70 2.78 -10.40
CA LEU A 187 10.26 2.54 -10.50
C LEU A 187 9.78 2.58 -11.95
N ARG A 188 10.24 3.60 -12.69
CA ARG A 188 10.01 3.69 -14.12
C ARG A 188 10.56 2.48 -14.87
N ALA A 189 11.78 2.02 -14.55
CA ALA A 189 12.38 0.88 -15.21
C ALA A 189 11.59 -0.42 -14.98
N LEU A 190 11.05 -0.64 -13.78
CA LEU A 190 10.15 -1.75 -13.48
C LEU A 190 8.87 -1.68 -14.32
N HIS A 191 8.25 -0.50 -14.37
CA HIS A 191 7.03 -0.25 -15.14
C HIS A 191 7.25 -0.45 -16.64
N ASP A 192 8.32 0.12 -17.19
CA ASP A 192 8.69 -0.01 -18.60
C ASP A 192 9.01 -1.47 -18.96
N ALA A 193 9.68 -2.22 -18.08
CA ALA A 193 10.03 -3.63 -18.31
C ALA A 193 8.82 -4.57 -18.33
N THR A 194 7.74 -4.20 -17.65
CA THR A 194 6.53 -5.04 -17.56
C THR A 194 5.45 -4.60 -18.53
N SER A 195 5.52 -3.36 -19.03
CA SER A 195 4.55 -2.83 -19.98
C SER A 195 4.43 -3.68 -21.25
N GLY A 196 3.19 -4.00 -21.63
CA GLY A 196 2.90 -4.81 -22.82
C GLY A 196 3.24 -6.29 -22.70
N SER A 197 3.69 -6.76 -21.54
CA SER A 197 3.86 -8.20 -21.28
C SER A 197 2.53 -8.85 -20.88
N ASP A 198 2.41 -10.17 -21.02
CA ASP A 198 1.23 -10.92 -20.58
C ASP A 198 0.96 -10.79 -19.06
N LEU A 199 1.98 -10.41 -18.29
CA LEU A 199 1.89 -10.25 -16.84
C LEU A 199 0.95 -9.11 -16.43
N VAL A 200 0.71 -8.12 -17.29
CA VAL A 200 -0.05 -6.89 -16.95
C VAL A 200 -1.56 -7.07 -17.02
N GLY A 201 -2.05 -8.15 -17.65
CA GLY A 201 -3.48 -8.35 -17.89
C GLY A 201 -4.13 -7.12 -18.53
N ARG A 202 -5.10 -6.52 -17.85
CA ARG A 202 -5.84 -5.32 -18.31
C ARG A 202 -5.18 -3.98 -17.95
N PHE A 203 -4.10 -4.01 -17.17
CA PHE A 203 -3.43 -2.81 -16.64
C PHE A 203 -2.23 -2.44 -17.51
N PRO A 204 -1.72 -1.21 -17.41
CA PRO A 204 -0.60 -0.78 -18.25
C PRO A 204 0.75 -1.38 -17.82
N VAL A 205 0.92 -1.76 -16.54
CA VAL A 205 2.17 -2.26 -15.94
C VAL A 205 1.90 -3.23 -14.79
N VAL A 206 2.95 -3.93 -14.35
CA VAL A 206 3.00 -4.58 -13.03
C VAL A 206 3.56 -3.58 -12.03
N CYS A 207 2.81 -3.28 -10.97
CA CYS A 207 3.23 -2.44 -9.86
C CYS A 207 3.93 -3.27 -8.79
N HIS A 208 4.85 -2.66 -8.03
CA HIS A 208 5.48 -3.26 -6.86
C HIS A 208 4.52 -3.31 -5.66
N HIS A 209 3.66 -2.30 -5.52
CA HIS A 209 2.72 -2.05 -4.42
C HIS A 209 3.33 -1.84 -3.03
N ASP A 210 4.65 -1.85 -2.89
CA ASP A 210 5.38 -1.47 -1.68
C ASP A 210 6.81 -0.93 -2.01
N PRO A 211 6.97 0.02 -2.97
CA PRO A 211 8.30 0.52 -3.39
C PRO A 211 8.90 1.52 -2.37
N GLY A 212 8.92 1.16 -1.10
CA GLY A 212 9.52 1.95 -0.03
C GLY A 212 11.02 1.69 0.16
N PRO A 213 11.73 2.54 0.92
CA PRO A 213 13.13 2.31 1.28
C PRO A 213 13.38 0.95 1.94
N ASN A 214 12.39 0.39 2.64
CA ASN A 214 12.47 -0.95 3.24
C ASN A 214 12.60 -2.08 2.21
N ASN A 215 12.14 -1.88 0.98
CA ASN A 215 12.18 -2.87 -0.12
C ASN A 215 13.13 -2.42 -1.23
N THR A 216 14.05 -1.50 -0.92
CA THR A 216 15.04 -0.97 -1.86
C THR A 216 16.43 -1.34 -1.38
N ILE A 217 17.22 -2.00 -2.23
CA ILE A 217 18.65 -2.18 -2.00
C ILE A 217 19.35 -0.85 -2.31
N PHE A 218 20.12 -0.36 -1.33
CA PHE A 218 20.97 0.82 -1.49
C PHE A 218 22.41 0.40 -1.69
N ARG A 219 23.09 1.02 -2.66
CA ARG A 219 24.52 0.88 -2.89
C ARG A 219 25.16 2.25 -2.74
N ASN A 220 26.08 2.41 -1.79
CA ASN A 220 26.71 3.69 -1.47
C ASN A 220 25.69 4.82 -1.21
N GLY A 221 24.54 4.49 -0.61
CA GLY A 221 23.47 5.46 -0.33
C GLY A 221 22.51 5.70 -1.50
N THR A 222 22.76 5.18 -2.70
CA THR A 222 21.87 5.33 -3.86
C THR A 222 20.97 4.10 -4.04
N PRO A 223 19.65 4.27 -4.27
CA PRO A 223 18.77 3.18 -4.70
C PRO A 223 19.35 2.45 -5.92
N ALA A 224 19.48 1.12 -5.82
CA ALA A 224 20.09 0.30 -6.87
C ALA A 224 19.16 -0.81 -7.40
N ALA A 225 18.25 -1.32 -6.58
CA ALA A 225 17.29 -2.33 -7.00
C ALA A 225 16.10 -2.39 -6.03
N PHE A 226 14.94 -2.82 -6.53
CA PHE A 226 13.84 -3.27 -5.68
C PHE A 226 13.97 -4.76 -5.36
N ILE A 227 13.43 -5.16 -4.22
CA ILE A 227 13.33 -6.53 -3.72
C ILE A 227 11.94 -6.75 -3.13
N ASP A 228 11.60 -7.99 -2.79
CA ASP A 228 10.31 -8.32 -2.16
C ASP A 228 9.12 -8.01 -3.10
N PHE A 229 9.07 -8.74 -4.21
CA PHE A 229 8.03 -8.65 -5.22
C PHE A 229 6.79 -9.51 -4.90
N ASP A 230 6.64 -10.00 -3.66
CA ASP A 230 5.53 -10.89 -3.28
C ASP A 230 4.16 -10.18 -3.38
N THR A 231 4.16 -8.85 -3.32
CA THR A 231 2.98 -8.02 -3.57
C THR A 231 2.84 -7.56 -5.01
N ALA A 232 3.84 -7.79 -5.87
CA ALA A 232 3.90 -7.22 -7.20
C ALA A 232 2.83 -7.80 -8.11
N ALA A 233 2.09 -6.92 -8.75
CA ALA A 233 0.84 -7.31 -9.37
C ALA A 233 0.36 -6.22 -10.35
N PRO A 234 -0.42 -6.56 -11.40
CA PRO A 234 -0.99 -5.58 -12.33
C PRO A 234 -1.69 -4.40 -11.66
N GLY A 235 -1.36 -3.17 -12.07
CA GLY A 235 -1.92 -1.97 -11.46
C GLY A 235 -1.62 -0.68 -12.23
N SER A 236 -2.12 0.44 -11.71
CA SER A 236 -1.81 1.76 -12.26
C SER A 236 -0.42 2.24 -11.78
N PRO A 237 0.46 2.75 -12.67
CA PRO A 237 1.78 3.29 -12.30
C PRO A 237 1.71 4.38 -11.24
N LEU A 238 0.58 5.11 -11.19
CA LEU A 238 0.33 6.15 -10.20
C LEU A 238 0.21 5.59 -8.77
N GLU A 239 -0.15 4.32 -8.60
CA GLU A 239 -0.25 3.68 -7.28
C GLU A 239 1.13 3.56 -6.63
N ASP A 240 2.10 3.05 -7.37
CA ASP A 240 3.48 2.97 -6.89
C ASP A 240 4.11 4.36 -6.71
N LEU A 241 3.84 5.29 -7.64
CA LEU A 241 4.35 6.65 -7.55
C LEU A 241 3.79 7.39 -6.32
N ALA A 242 2.49 7.28 -6.06
CA ALA A 242 1.84 7.88 -4.91
C ALA A 242 2.32 7.23 -3.60
N TYR A 243 2.47 5.90 -3.57
CA TYR A 243 3.03 5.20 -2.42
C TYR A 243 4.45 5.66 -2.13
N MET A 244 5.30 5.69 -3.17
CA MET A 244 6.70 6.09 -3.07
C MET A 244 6.82 7.56 -2.64
N ALA A 245 6.01 8.47 -3.17
CA ALA A 245 5.99 9.88 -2.77
C ALA A 245 5.48 10.11 -1.34
N TRP A 246 4.65 9.21 -0.81
CA TRP A 246 4.15 9.27 0.56
C TRP A 246 5.17 8.77 1.60
N ILE A 247 6.02 7.81 1.23
CA ILE A 247 7.00 7.17 2.13
C ILE A 247 8.43 7.71 1.97
N LEU A 248 8.76 8.30 0.81
CA LEU A 248 10.05 8.95 0.60
C LEU A 248 10.17 10.20 1.44
#